data_AF-A0AAV4ADA2-F1
#
_entry.id   AF-A0AAV4ADA2-F1
#
_cell.length_a   1.000
_cell.length_b   1.000
_cell.length_c   1.000
_cell.angle_alpha   90.00
_cell.angle_beta   90.00
_cell.angle_gamma   90.00
#
_symmetry.space_group_name_H-M   'P 1'
#
loop_
_entity.id
_entity.type
_entity.pdbx_description
1 polymer ?
#
loop_
_entity_poly.entity_id
_entity_poly.type
_entity_poly.pdbx_seq_one_letter_code
_entity_poly.pdbx_strand_id
1 'polypeptide(L)'
;MDRKKSNELVLKEANLERSLIKTIRQRQLQFVGHICRHKGLEHLATTGKIEGKRSRGRQKKKGKEEEEEEEEEEEEEEEEEEEEEEEEEAEEEEEEEE
;
A
#
# COMPACT_ATOMS: atom_id res chain seq x y z
N MET A 1 -25.06 -22.65 -52.35
CA MET A 1 -25.01 -22.35 -50.90
C MET A 1 -23.60 -21.93 -50.57
N ASP A 2 -23.37 -20.65 -50.29
CA ASP A 2 -22.05 -20.19 -49.87
C ASP A 2 -21.72 -20.77 -48.50
N ARG A 3 -20.68 -21.62 -48.44
CA ARG A 3 -20.15 -22.09 -47.17
C ARG A 3 -19.63 -20.88 -46.41
N LYS A 4 -20.24 -20.58 -45.26
CA LYS A 4 -19.73 -19.55 -44.34
C LYS A 4 -18.31 -19.95 -43.91
N LYS A 5 -17.31 -19.22 -44.40
CA LYS A 5 -15.93 -19.34 -43.91
C LYS A 5 -15.75 -18.41 -42.71
N SER A 6 -15.09 -18.90 -41.66
CA SER A 6 -14.67 -18.05 -40.54
C SER A 6 -13.53 -17.13 -40.98
N ASN A 7 -13.53 -15.89 -40.50
CA ASN A 7 -12.44 -14.93 -40.73
C ASN A 7 -11.07 -15.48 -40.32
N GLU A 8 -11.03 -16.36 -39.32
CA GLU A 8 -9.79 -17.02 -38.89
C GLU A 8 -9.26 -18.01 -39.93
N LEU A 9 -10.15 -18.73 -40.61
CA LEU A 9 -9.77 -19.64 -41.69
C LEU A 9 -9.28 -18.86 -42.91
N VAL A 10 -9.93 -17.75 -43.24
CA VAL A 10 -9.52 -16.87 -44.34
C VAL A 10 -8.13 -16.27 -44.09
N LEU A 11 -7.87 -15.81 -42.86
CA LEU A 11 -6.55 -15.29 -42.46
C LEU A 11 -5.46 -16.37 -42.52
N LYS A 12 -5.76 -17.61 -42.10
CA LYS A 12 -4.84 -18.75 -42.21
C LYS A 12 -4.57 -19.14 -43.66
N GLU A 13 -5.60 -19.23 -44.50
CA GLU A 13 -5.45 -19.51 -45.94
C GLU A 13 -4.57 -18.45 -46.63
N ALA A 14 -4.68 -17.19 -46.21
CA ALA A 14 -3.89 -16.08 -46.73
C ALA A 14 -2.48 -15.94 -46.09
N ASN A 15 -2.12 -16.78 -45.10
CA ASN A 15 -0.91 -16.64 -44.29
C ASN A 15 -0.74 -15.24 -43.66
N LEU A 16 -1.84 -14.63 -43.23
CA LEU A 16 -1.85 -13.30 -42.62
C LEU A 16 -2.17 -13.40 -41.13
N GLU A 17 -1.40 -12.67 -40.32
CA GLU A 17 -1.68 -12.51 -38.89
C GLU A 17 -2.58 -11.32 -38.60
N ARG A 18 -3.29 -11.36 -37.46
CA ARG A 18 -3.99 -10.18 -36.92
C ARG A 18 -2.96 -9.13 -36.46
N SER A 19 -2.65 -8.18 -37.34
CA SER A 19 -1.65 -7.13 -37.10
C SER A 19 -2.24 -5.83 -36.56
N LEU A 20 -3.52 -5.55 -36.83
CA LEU A 20 -4.16 -4.28 -36.47
C LEU A 20 -4.04 -3.94 -34.97
N ILE A 21 -4.27 -4.92 -34.11
CA ILE A 21 -4.16 -4.71 -32.66
C ILE A 21 -2.72 -4.43 -32.22
N LYS A 22 -1.73 -5.05 -32.89
CA LYS A 22 -0.30 -4.79 -32.65
C LYS A 22 0.02 -3.34 -33.05
N THR A 23 -0.47 -2.89 -34.21
CA THR A 23 -0.29 -1.51 -34.69
C THR A 23 -0.95 -0.48 -33.77
N ILE A 24 -2.19 -0.72 -33.31
CA ILE A 24 -2.90 0.18 -32.40
C ILE A 24 -2.11 0.32 -31.08
N ARG A 25 -1.69 -0.80 -30.48
CA ARG A 25 -0.89 -0.78 -29.24
C ARG A 25 0.44 -0.07 -29.42
N GLN A 26 1.11 -0.26 -30.55
CA GLN A 26 2.36 0.42 -30.85
C GLN A 26 2.19 1.95 -30.93
N ARG A 27 1.11 2.43 -31.56
CA ARG A 27 0.79 3.86 -31.63
C ARG A 27 0.45 4.43 -30.26
N GLN A 28 -0.32 3.71 -29.45
CA GLN A 28 -0.61 4.11 -28.07
C GLN A 28 0.67 4.25 -27.25
N LEU A 29 1.59 3.28 -27.36
CA LEU A 29 2.87 3.32 -26.64
C LEU A 29 3.75 4.49 -27.10
N GLN A 30 3.79 4.76 -28.40
CA GLN A 30 4.51 5.92 -28.95
C GLN A 30 3.96 7.24 -28.43
N PHE A 31 2.63 7.37 -28.38
CA PHE A 31 1.94 8.55 -27.85
C PHE A 31 2.22 8.75 -26.35
N VAL A 32 2.09 7.71 -25.54
CA VAL A 32 2.43 7.76 -24.11
C VAL A 32 3.91 8.11 -23.92
N GLY A 33 4.81 7.51 -24.71
CA GLY A 33 6.22 7.86 -24.68
C GLY A 33 6.51 9.30 -25.10
N HIS A 34 5.71 9.87 -26.01
CA HIS A 34 5.82 11.28 -26.38
C HIS A 34 5.39 12.19 -25.22
N ILE A 35 4.23 11.92 -24.61
CA ILE A 35 3.77 12.62 -23.39
C ILE A 35 4.83 12.53 -22.30
N CYS A 36 5.37 11.34 -22.03
CA CYS A 36 6.34 11.14 -20.95
C CYS A 36 7.68 11.85 -21.16
N ARG A 37 8.07 12.11 -22.41
CA ARG A 37 9.31 12.85 -22.73
C ARG A 37 9.09 14.36 -22.70
N HIS A 38 7.87 14.81 -22.95
CA HIS A 38 7.52 16.21 -22.87
C HIS A 38 7.26 16.57 -21.39
N LYS A 39 7.99 17.51 -20.79
CA LYS A 39 7.75 17.95 -19.40
C LYS A 39 6.53 18.88 -19.27
N GLY A 40 5.46 18.59 -20.02
CA GLY A 40 4.22 19.36 -20.04
C GLY A 40 3.27 19.01 -18.89
N LEU A 41 2.10 19.64 -18.88
CA LEU A 41 1.05 19.37 -17.91
C LEU A 41 0.56 17.92 -17.99
N GLU A 42 0.52 17.36 -19.20
CA GLU A 42 0.11 15.98 -19.46
C GLU A 42 1.06 15.00 -18.78
N HIS A 43 2.38 15.25 -18.83
CA HIS A 43 3.36 14.43 -18.12
C HIS A 43 3.16 14.49 -16.60
N LEU A 44 2.92 15.66 -16.04
CA LEU A 44 2.63 15.84 -14.62
C LEU A 44 1.34 15.09 -14.22
N ALA A 45 0.27 15.22 -15.00
CA ALA A 45 -1.00 14.54 -14.76
C ALA A 45 -0.87 13.01 -14.87
N THR A 46 -0.10 12.52 -15.84
CA THR A 46 0.05 11.08 -16.08
C THR A 46 1.00 10.42 -15.08
N THR A 47 2.08 11.11 -14.67
CA THR A 47 3.12 10.53 -13.80
C THR A 47 2.96 10.89 -12.33
N GLY A 48 2.24 11.97 -12.01
CA GLY A 48 2.12 12.52 -10.66
C GLY A 48 3.45 13.04 -10.08
N LYS A 49 4.49 13.13 -10.90
CA LYS A 49 5.84 13.55 -10.47
C LYS A 49 5.97 15.06 -10.54
N ILE A 50 5.84 15.73 -9.41
CA ILE A 50 6.13 17.17 -9.28
C ILE A 50 7.66 17.34 -9.19
N GLU A 51 8.21 18.30 -9.95
CA GLU A 51 9.65 18.58 -9.95
C GLU A 51 10.07 19.15 -8.58
N GLY A 52 10.91 18.41 -7.84
CA GLY A 52 11.33 18.75 -6.47
C GLY A 52 11.86 17.52 -5.71
N LYS A 53 12.49 17.74 -4.55
CA LYS A 53 12.78 16.64 -3.62
C LYS A 53 11.44 16.08 -3.19
N ARG A 54 11.20 14.78 -3.43
CA ARG A 54 10.08 14.01 -2.86
C ARG A 54 9.91 14.50 -1.43
N SER A 55 8.87 15.27 -1.12
CA SER A 55 8.64 15.67 0.26
C SER A 55 8.60 14.35 1.01
N ARG A 56 9.55 14.11 1.93
CA ARG A 56 9.35 13.04 2.91
C ARG A 56 7.95 13.30 3.42
N GLY A 57 7.03 12.35 3.20
CA GLY A 57 5.65 12.52 3.65
C GLY A 57 5.69 13.02 5.09
N ARG A 58 4.75 13.87 5.48
CA ARG A 58 4.67 14.42 6.85
C ARG A 58 4.98 13.29 7.82
N GLN A 59 6.14 13.35 8.48
CA GLN A 59 6.52 12.34 9.45
C GLN A 59 5.44 12.41 10.53
N LYS A 60 4.74 11.28 10.77
CA LYS A 60 3.75 11.20 11.85
C LYS A 60 4.54 11.42 13.15
N LYS A 61 4.48 12.64 13.68
CA LYS A 61 4.83 12.94 15.07
C LYS A 61 3.50 12.85 15.82
N LYS A 62 3.48 12.21 16.99
CA LYS A 62 2.31 11.79 17.80
C LYS A 62 1.78 10.41 17.42
N GLY A 63 2.06 9.42 18.24
CA GLY A 63 1.90 7.99 18.00
C GLY A 63 2.88 7.33 18.95
N LYS A 64 4.18 7.41 18.64
CA LYS A 64 5.24 6.84 19.49
C LYS A 64 5.33 7.43 20.89
N GLU A 65 5.24 8.76 21.02
CA GLU A 65 5.29 9.43 22.33
C GLU A 65 4.02 9.13 23.16
N GLU A 66 2.87 8.93 22.49
CA GLU A 66 1.59 8.62 23.17
C GLU A 66 1.54 7.11 23.54
N GLU A 67 2.08 6.23 22.68
CA GLU A 67 2.25 4.80 22.94
C GLU A 67 3.27 4.55 24.06
N GLU A 68 4.38 5.30 24.11
CA GLU A 68 5.38 5.20 25.19
C GLU A 68 4.81 5.72 26.54
N GLU A 69 4.01 6.80 26.53
CA GLU A 69 3.31 7.29 27.75
C GLU A 69 2.23 6.30 28.23
N GLU A 70 1.46 5.69 27.32
CA GLU A 70 0.45 4.66 27.66
C GLU A 70 1.12 3.39 28.21
N GLU A 71 2.26 2.94 27.63
CA GLU A 71 3.03 1.79 28.15
C GLU A 71 3.60 2.07 29.55
N GLU A 72 4.10 3.29 29.82
CA GLU A 72 4.60 3.69 31.14
C GLU A 72 3.47 3.75 32.19
N GLU A 73 2.27 4.26 31.83
CA GLU A 73 1.11 4.28 32.73
C GLU A 73 0.59 2.86 33.03
N GLU A 74 0.56 1.94 32.06
CA GLU A 74 0.18 0.54 32.27
C GLU A 74 1.19 -0.21 33.18
N GLU A 75 2.50 0.03 33.02
CA GLU A 75 3.53 -0.56 33.88
C GLU A 75 3.41 -0.05 35.34
N GLU A 76 3.12 1.23 35.55
CA GLU A 76 2.91 1.79 36.90
C GLU A 76 1.65 1.22 37.58
N GLU A 77 0.55 1.04 36.85
CA GLU A 77 -0.69 0.43 37.39
C GLU A 77 -0.47 -1.06 37.76
N GLU A 78 0.27 -1.83 36.95
CA GLU A 78 0.61 -3.23 37.27
C GLU A 78 1.49 -3.34 38.52
N GLU A 79 2.48 -2.44 38.70
CA GLU A 79 3.33 -2.41 39.90
C GLU A 79 2.51 -2.08 41.17
N GLU A 80 1.55 -1.14 41.10
CA GLU A 80 0.67 -0.82 42.24
C GLU A 80 -0.25 -1.99 42.61
N GLU A 81 -0.81 -2.71 41.62
CA GLU A 81 -1.64 -3.89 41.88
C GLU A 81 -0.83 -5.04 42.52
N GLU A 82 0.41 -5.27 42.07
CA GLU A 82 1.29 -6.28 42.69
C GLU A 82 1.65 -5.93 44.14
N GLU A 83 1.90 -4.65 44.46
CA GLU A 83 2.16 -4.21 45.84
C GLU A 83 0.93 -4.37 46.74
N GLU A 84 -0.28 -4.07 46.25
CA GLU A 84 -1.52 -4.29 47.01
C GLU A 84 -1.78 -5.79 47.27
N GLU A 85 -1.54 -6.66 46.27
CA GLU A 85 -1.66 -8.12 46.46
C GLU A 85 -0.65 -8.66 47.48
N GLU A 86 0.61 -8.18 47.47
CA GLU A 86 1.62 -8.59 48.47
C GLU A 86 1.25 -8.11 49.88
N GLU A 87 0.67 -6.92 50.04
CA GLU A 87 0.19 -6.43 51.34
C GLU A 87 -1.02 -7.24 51.83
N GLU A 88 -1.98 -7.58 50.97
CA GLU A 88 -3.11 -8.44 51.33
C GLU A 88 -2.66 -9.85 51.72
N GLU A 89 -1.75 -10.47 50.96
CA GLU A 89 -1.18 -11.78 51.31
C GLU A 89 -0.43 -11.75 52.65
N ALA A 90 0.31 -10.67 52.93
CA ALA A 90 1.01 -10.50 54.20
C ALA A 90 0.04 -10.32 55.39
N GLU A 91 -1.06 -9.57 55.21
CA GLU A 91 -2.11 -9.44 56.22
C GLU A 91 -2.83 -10.78 56.47
N GLU A 92 -3.12 -11.56 55.42
CA GLU A 92 -3.70 -12.90 55.56
C GLU A 92 -2.76 -13.88 56.29
N GLU A 93 -1.46 -13.85 56.01
CA GLU A 93 -0.47 -14.67 56.73
C GLU A 93 -0.36 -14.26 58.21
N GLU A 94 -0.42 -12.96 58.54
CA GLU A 94 -0.45 -12.50 59.94
C GLU A 94 -1.73 -12.91 60.68
N GLU A 95 -2.89 -12.93 60.01
CA GLU A 95 -4.15 -13.41 60.59
C GLU A 95 -4.19 -14.95 60.78
N GLU A 96 -3.48 -15.73 59.95
CA GLU A 96 -3.36 -17.18 60.12
C GLU A 96 -2.38 -17.60 61.23
N GLU A 97 -1.46 -16.71 61.64
CA GLU A 97 -0.48 -16.95 62.72
C GLU A 97 -0.97 -16.56 64.15
N GLU A 98 -2.10 -15.84 64.30
CA GLU A 98 -2.77 -15.52 65.61
C GLU A 98 -3.75 -16.60 66.14
#